data_AF-A0A7S3C042-F1
#
_entry.id   AF-A0A7S3C042-F1
#
_cell.length_a   1.000
_cell.length_b   1.000
_cell.length_c   1.000
_cell.angle_alpha   90.00
_cell.angle_beta   90.00
_cell.angle_gamma   90.00
#
_symmetry.space_group_name_H-M   'P 1'
#
loop_
_entity.id
_entity.type
_entity.pdbx_description
1 polymer ?
#
loop_
_entity_poly.entity_id
_entity_poly.type
_entity_poly.pdbx_seq_one_letter_code
_entity_poly.pdbx_strand_id
1 'polypeptide(L)'
;GGEGAAEEHASGDFEACAFCVLARLLALQGGDERAGGMQGACPPAFFDAIRSELGVTLELFASPLNTRFPRFCSAARDVDAAFGSCGNFFEMSVSQGSFFVNPPFEPSLVCEMGRRLHTLLGIADEAGRRLTFVVCIPCWPDKACW
;
A
#
# COMPACT_ATOMS: atom_id res chain seq x y z
N GLY A 1 38.99 20.09 -6.41
CA GLY A 1 38.32 19.81 -5.13
C GLY A 1 36.91 20.34 -5.19
N GLY A 2 35.96 19.50 -5.60
CA GLY A 2 34.56 19.91 -5.77
C GLY A 2 33.56 18.76 -5.91
N GLU A 3 33.94 17.53 -5.58
CA GLU A 3 33.05 16.36 -5.68
C GLU A 3 32.45 15.90 -4.34
N GLY A 4 32.88 16.48 -3.21
CA GLY A 4 32.47 16.02 -1.87
C GLY A 4 31.17 16.59 -1.29
N ALA A 5 30.61 17.66 -1.87
CA ALA A 5 29.46 18.37 -1.27
C ALA A 5 28.08 17.88 -1.77
N ALA A 6 28.04 17.09 -2.86
CA ALA A 6 26.79 16.58 -3.43
C ALA A 6 26.30 15.28 -2.75
N GLU A 7 27.20 14.50 -2.15
CA GLU A 7 26.86 13.24 -1.46
C GLU A 7 26.36 13.46 -0.04
N GLU A 8 26.88 14.46 0.70
CA GLU A 8 26.46 14.75 2.08
C GLU A 8 25.02 15.27 2.19
N HIS A 9 24.54 16.04 1.20
CA HIS A 9 23.16 16.56 1.20
C HIS A 9 22.11 15.47 0.93
N ALA A 10 22.46 14.42 0.16
CA ALA A 10 21.54 13.32 -0.13
C ALA A 10 21.37 12.33 1.05
N SER A 11 22.41 12.18 1.87
CA SER A 11 22.37 11.34 3.07
C SER A 11 21.40 11.92 4.10
N GLY A 12 21.61 13.18 4.51
CA GLY A 12 20.85 13.83 5.60
C GLY A 12 19.33 13.86 5.37
N ASP A 13 18.89 14.05 4.13
CA ASP A 13 17.48 14.03 3.76
C ASP A 13 16.89 12.62 3.85
N PHE A 14 17.63 11.59 3.44
CA PHE A 14 17.21 10.20 3.58
C PHE A 14 17.04 9.80 5.05
N GLU A 15 18.02 10.10 5.92
CA GLU A 15 17.91 9.72 7.34
C GLU A 15 16.75 10.44 8.03
N ALA A 16 16.51 11.71 7.73
CA ALA A 16 15.37 12.45 8.25
C ALA A 16 14.04 11.86 7.78
N CYS A 17 13.89 11.57 6.49
CA CYS A 17 12.70 10.91 5.94
C CYS A 17 12.49 9.52 6.53
N ALA A 18 13.54 8.71 6.65
CA ALA A 18 13.48 7.39 7.23
C ALA A 18 13.07 7.44 8.71
N PHE A 19 13.62 8.38 9.48
CA PHE A 19 13.21 8.63 10.87
C PHE A 19 11.72 8.98 10.96
N CYS A 20 11.23 9.89 10.11
CA CYS A 20 9.81 10.27 10.08
C CYS A 20 8.89 9.08 9.79
N VAL A 21 9.24 8.22 8.83
CA VAL A 21 8.48 6.99 8.53
C VAL A 21 8.48 6.04 9.73
N LEU A 22 9.64 5.75 10.30
CA LEU A 22 9.77 4.85 11.45
C LEU A 22 8.97 5.36 12.66
N ALA A 23 9.10 6.65 12.97
CA ALA A 23 8.36 7.28 14.07
C ALA A 23 6.85 7.22 13.85
N ARG A 24 6.37 7.46 12.61
CA ARG A 24 4.95 7.37 12.26
C ARG A 24 4.43 5.93 12.39
N LEU A 25 5.16 4.95 11.88
CA LEU A 25 4.76 3.54 11.95
C LEU A 25 4.73 3.03 13.40
N LEU A 26 5.74 3.38 14.20
CA LEU A 26 5.77 3.04 15.62
C LEU A 26 4.59 3.68 16.37
N ALA A 27 4.26 4.93 16.07
CA ALA A 27 3.09 5.60 16.65
C ALA A 27 1.76 4.91 16.25
N LEU A 28 1.62 4.49 14.99
CA LEU A 28 0.45 3.74 14.51
C LEU A 28 0.32 2.36 15.18
N GLN A 29 1.44 1.76 15.56
CA GLN A 29 1.50 0.51 16.31
C GLN A 29 1.27 0.70 17.82
N GLY A 30 0.98 1.93 18.28
CA GLY A 30 0.78 2.21 19.70
C GLY A 30 2.07 2.23 20.52
N GLY A 31 3.23 2.36 19.87
CA GLY A 31 4.53 2.47 20.53
C GLY A 31 5.19 1.12 20.89
N ASP A 32 4.60 -0.01 20.49
CA ASP A 32 5.17 -1.35 20.71
C ASP A 32 5.69 -1.92 19.38
N GLU A 33 6.97 -2.27 19.31
CA GLU A 33 7.62 -2.89 18.15
C GLU A 33 7.02 -4.27 17.77
N ARG A 34 6.28 -4.89 18.69
CA ARG A 34 5.58 -6.17 18.47
C ARG A 34 4.14 -5.98 18.04
N ALA A 35 3.59 -4.78 18.17
CA ALA A 35 2.34 -4.41 17.52
C ALA A 35 2.63 -4.18 16.03
N GLY A 36 1.80 -4.70 15.13
CA GLY A 36 2.10 -4.62 13.69
C GLY A 36 1.54 -5.72 12.79
N GLY A 37 0.86 -6.72 13.35
CA GLY A 37 0.15 -7.76 12.61
C GLY A 37 -1.17 -7.29 11.98
N MET A 38 -1.19 -6.09 11.40
CA MET A 38 -2.41 -5.50 10.86
C MET A 38 -2.78 -6.09 9.50
N GLN A 39 -1.84 -6.68 8.75
CA GLN A 39 -2.04 -7.20 7.39
C GLN A 39 -1.46 -8.60 7.24
N GLY A 40 -1.86 -9.32 6.18
CA GLY A 40 -1.33 -10.65 5.89
C GLY A 40 0.07 -10.58 5.30
N ALA A 41 1.03 -11.35 5.83
CA ALA A 41 2.32 -11.50 5.16
C ALA A 41 2.17 -12.41 3.93
N CYS A 42 2.60 -11.94 2.76
CA CYS A 42 2.64 -12.73 1.53
C CYS A 42 4.09 -13.05 1.13
N PRO A 43 4.40 -14.28 0.70
CA PRO A 43 5.76 -14.67 0.35
C PRO A 43 6.22 -14.01 -0.97
N PRO A 44 7.54 -13.83 -1.20
CA PRO A 44 8.08 -13.32 -2.47
C PRO A 44 7.51 -13.98 -3.72
N ALA A 45 7.39 -15.31 -3.74
CA ALA A 45 6.86 -16.05 -4.88
C ALA A 45 5.41 -15.66 -5.24
N PHE A 46 4.59 -15.27 -4.26
CA PHE A 46 3.24 -14.75 -4.53
C PHE A 46 3.30 -13.42 -5.28
N PHE A 47 4.16 -12.50 -4.83
CA PHE A 47 4.35 -11.20 -5.49
C PHE A 47 4.90 -11.35 -6.91
N ASP A 48 5.83 -12.29 -7.12
CA ASP A 48 6.34 -12.59 -8.45
C ASP A 48 5.23 -13.09 -9.37
N ALA A 49 4.39 -14.02 -8.90
CA ALA A 49 3.27 -14.58 -9.66
C ALA A 49 2.24 -13.52 -10.05
N ILE A 50 1.75 -12.70 -9.10
CA ILE A 50 0.72 -11.68 -9.41
C ILE A 50 1.26 -10.59 -10.34
N ARG A 51 2.57 -10.31 -10.29
CA ARG A 51 3.23 -9.38 -11.21
C ARG A 51 3.31 -9.97 -12.61
N SER A 52 3.75 -11.23 -12.75
CA SER A 52 3.93 -11.85 -14.07
C SER A 52 2.64 -12.29 -14.73
N GLU A 53 1.70 -12.84 -13.97
CA GLU A 53 0.50 -13.48 -14.50
C GLU A 53 -0.70 -12.53 -14.56
N LEU A 54 -0.81 -11.62 -13.61
CA LEU A 54 -1.94 -10.70 -13.47
C LEU A 54 -1.56 -9.24 -13.75
N GLY A 55 -0.29 -8.97 -14.06
CA GLY A 55 0.20 -7.63 -14.38
C GLY A 55 0.06 -6.63 -13.23
N VAL A 56 0.05 -7.10 -11.97
CA VAL A 56 -0.04 -6.20 -10.81
C VAL A 56 1.16 -5.26 -10.79
N THR A 57 0.91 -3.97 -10.54
CA THR A 57 1.96 -2.93 -10.54
C THR A 57 2.03 -2.09 -9.27
N LEU A 58 1.02 -2.19 -8.40
CA LEU A 58 0.88 -1.30 -7.24
C LEU A 58 0.08 -1.99 -6.12
N GLU A 59 0.49 -1.73 -4.88
CA GLU A 59 -0.22 -2.17 -3.67
C GLU A 59 -1.10 -1.05 -3.14
N LEU A 60 -2.39 -1.31 -2.89
CA LEU A 60 -3.33 -0.30 -2.42
C LEU A 60 -3.33 -0.09 -0.89
N PHE A 61 -2.58 -0.93 -0.16
CA PHE A 61 -2.42 -0.81 1.29
C PHE A 61 -1.03 -1.33 1.68
N ALA A 62 -0.05 -0.45 1.76
CA ALA A 62 1.32 -0.79 2.16
C ALA A 62 1.98 0.35 2.93
N SER A 63 3.25 0.16 3.27
CA SER A 63 4.17 1.15 3.82
C SER A 63 5.51 1.05 3.11
N PRO A 64 6.40 2.06 3.27
CA PRO A 64 7.76 1.98 2.77
C PRO A 64 8.53 0.73 3.24
N LEU A 65 8.17 0.18 4.41
CA LEU A 65 8.86 -0.96 5.00
C LEU A 65 8.40 -2.33 4.49
N ASN A 66 7.17 -2.44 3.99
CA ASN A 66 6.59 -3.74 3.61
C ASN A 66 6.27 -3.86 2.12
N THR A 67 6.31 -2.77 1.36
CA THR A 67 5.97 -2.79 -0.06
C THR A 67 6.94 -3.65 -0.87
N ARG A 68 6.42 -4.31 -1.90
CA ARG A 68 7.15 -5.12 -2.89
C ARG A 68 7.12 -4.51 -4.28
N PHE A 69 6.47 -3.37 -4.44
CA PHE A 69 6.39 -2.62 -5.68
C PHE A 69 6.97 -1.21 -5.51
N PRO A 70 7.50 -0.59 -6.58
CA PRO A 70 8.04 0.77 -6.50
C PRO A 70 6.99 1.85 -6.15
N ARG A 71 5.71 1.51 -6.27
CA ARG A 71 4.58 2.40 -6.03
C ARG A 71 3.55 1.68 -5.19
N PHE A 72 3.01 2.37 -4.21
CA PHE A 72 2.02 1.84 -3.28
C PHE A 72 1.15 2.96 -2.73
N CYS A 73 0.01 2.63 -2.15
CA CYS A 73 -0.78 3.54 -1.32
C CYS A 73 -0.45 3.29 0.14
N SER A 74 -0.49 4.34 0.96
CA SER A 74 -0.19 4.24 2.38
C SER A 74 -1.04 5.19 3.22
N ALA A 75 -1.07 4.94 4.54
CA ALA A 75 -1.85 5.73 5.49
C ALA A 75 -1.25 7.13 5.77
N ALA A 76 0.05 7.33 5.51
CA ALA A 76 0.79 8.51 5.93
C ALA A 76 1.59 9.14 4.78
N ARG A 77 0.87 9.62 3.75
CA ARG A 77 1.49 10.21 2.54
C ARG A 77 2.54 11.28 2.86
N ASP A 78 2.29 12.08 3.88
CA ASP A 78 3.15 13.19 4.30
C ASP A 78 4.60 12.76 4.59
N VAL A 79 4.79 11.53 5.09
CA VAL A 79 6.12 10.97 5.37
C VAL A 79 6.52 9.86 4.39
N ASP A 80 5.55 9.14 3.81
CA ASP A 80 5.81 8.00 2.93
C ASP A 80 6.05 8.40 1.46
N ALA A 81 5.71 9.63 1.05
CA ALA A 81 5.83 10.08 -0.34
C ALA A 81 7.28 10.03 -0.86
N ALA A 82 8.25 10.32 0.00
CA ALA A 82 9.68 10.24 -0.33
C ALA A 82 10.11 8.82 -0.74
N PHE A 83 9.36 7.80 -0.34
CA PHE A 83 9.65 6.40 -0.60
C PHE A 83 8.71 5.75 -1.63
N GLY A 84 7.89 6.54 -2.34
CA GLY A 84 7.06 6.06 -3.44
C GLY A 84 5.57 5.93 -3.15
N SER A 85 5.09 6.41 -2.00
CA SER A 85 3.65 6.44 -1.71
C SER A 85 2.87 7.34 -2.68
N CYS A 86 1.77 6.80 -3.20
CA CYS A 86 0.74 7.47 -3.99
C CYS A 86 -0.32 8.15 -3.11
N GLY A 87 -0.26 7.96 -1.79
CA GLY A 87 -1.23 8.46 -0.82
C GLY A 87 -2.33 7.47 -0.47
N ASN A 88 -3.48 8.01 -0.06
CA ASN A 88 -4.60 7.24 0.44
C ASN A 88 -5.39 6.59 -0.70
N PHE A 89 -5.55 5.25 -0.68
CA PHE A 89 -6.36 4.51 -1.66
C PHE A 89 -7.81 5.04 -1.75
N PHE A 90 -8.40 5.48 -0.63
CA PHE A 90 -9.76 6.00 -0.60
C PHE A 90 -9.93 7.35 -1.33
N GLU A 91 -8.83 8.00 -1.69
CA GLU A 91 -8.82 9.28 -2.43
C GLU A 91 -8.35 9.11 -3.88
N MET A 92 -7.89 7.91 -4.26
CA MET A 92 -7.35 7.68 -5.60
C MET A 92 -8.41 7.44 -6.66
N SER A 93 -8.28 8.09 -7.81
CA SER A 93 -9.03 7.75 -9.02
C SER A 93 -8.27 6.71 -9.84
N VAL A 94 -8.86 5.52 -9.99
CA VAL A 94 -8.30 4.42 -10.78
C VAL A 94 -9.33 4.02 -11.82
N SER A 95 -8.96 4.06 -13.10
CA SER A 95 -9.88 3.72 -14.22
C SER A 95 -9.47 2.45 -14.96
N GLN A 96 -8.26 1.94 -14.75
CA GLN A 96 -7.72 0.73 -15.37
C GLN A 96 -6.47 0.26 -14.64
N GLY A 97 -6.06 -0.98 -14.90
CA GLY A 97 -4.82 -1.57 -14.39
C GLY A 97 -5.07 -2.76 -13.47
N SER A 98 -4.00 -3.24 -12.83
CA SER A 98 -4.04 -4.39 -11.93
C SER A 98 -3.29 -4.07 -10.63
N PHE A 99 -3.94 -4.36 -9.51
CA PHE A 99 -3.55 -3.89 -8.19
C PHE A 99 -3.64 -4.98 -7.13
N PHE A 100 -2.71 -4.98 -6.16
CA PHE A 100 -2.78 -5.85 -4.99
C PHE A 100 -3.43 -5.11 -3.83
N VAL A 101 -4.30 -5.81 -3.10
CA VAL A 101 -5.11 -5.24 -2.01
C VAL A 101 -5.01 -6.15 -0.80
N ASN A 102 -4.39 -5.66 0.27
CA ASN A 102 -4.20 -6.36 1.54
C ASN A 102 -4.44 -5.36 2.67
N PRO A 103 -5.70 -4.97 2.93
CA PRO A 103 -6.00 -3.92 3.90
C PRO A 103 -5.64 -4.36 5.32
N PRO A 104 -5.44 -3.41 6.25
CA PRO A 104 -5.49 -3.73 7.67
C PRO A 104 -6.75 -4.54 8.04
N PHE A 105 -6.60 -5.54 8.90
CA PHE A 105 -7.63 -6.48 9.31
C PHE A 105 -8.59 -5.86 10.35
N GLU A 106 -9.12 -4.70 9.99
CA GLU A 106 -10.15 -3.96 10.71
C GLU A 106 -11.47 -4.08 9.91
N PRO A 107 -12.52 -4.72 10.44
CA PRO A 107 -13.73 -5.03 9.68
C PRO A 107 -14.40 -3.84 9.01
N SER A 108 -14.40 -2.67 9.67
CA SER A 108 -14.96 -1.44 9.12
C SER A 108 -14.19 -0.97 7.87
N LEU A 109 -12.85 -1.06 7.92
CA LEU A 109 -11.97 -0.72 6.81
C LEU A 109 -12.09 -1.71 5.64
N VAL A 110 -12.18 -3.02 5.92
CA VAL A 110 -12.38 -4.04 4.87
C VAL A 110 -13.73 -3.84 4.18
N CYS A 111 -14.78 -3.54 4.95
CA CYS A 111 -16.09 -3.15 4.39
C CYS A 111 -15.99 -1.95 3.45
N GLU A 112 -15.32 -0.87 3.89
CA GLU A 112 -15.16 0.35 3.11
C GLU A 112 -14.34 0.10 1.83
N MET A 113 -13.24 -0.64 1.95
CA MET A 113 -12.44 -1.09 0.81
C MET A 113 -13.30 -1.84 -0.20
N GLY A 114 -14.08 -2.84 0.24
CA GLY A 114 -14.93 -3.63 -0.64
C GLY A 114 -15.94 -2.78 -1.42
N ARG A 115 -16.61 -1.84 -0.75
CA ARG A 115 -17.52 -0.88 -1.40
C ARG A 115 -16.81 -0.05 -2.46
N ARG A 116 -15.62 0.48 -2.13
CA ARG A 116 -14.85 1.30 -3.07
C ARG A 116 -14.39 0.48 -4.29
N LEU A 117 -13.88 -0.73 -4.09
CA LEU A 117 -13.49 -1.61 -5.20
C LEU A 117 -14.68 -1.88 -6.13
N HIS A 118 -15.86 -2.16 -5.57
CA HIS A 118 -17.07 -2.37 -6.35
C HIS A 118 -17.46 -1.13 -7.18
N THR A 119 -17.40 0.08 -6.59
CA THR A 119 -17.62 1.32 -7.32
C THR A 119 -16.61 1.53 -8.46
N LEU A 120 -15.33 1.28 -8.21
CA LEU A 120 -14.29 1.44 -9.23
C LEU A 120 -14.45 0.45 -10.38
N LEU A 121 -14.84 -0.80 -10.09
CA LEU A 121 -15.14 -1.81 -11.10
C LEU A 121 -16.33 -1.38 -11.97
N GLY A 122 -17.43 -0.91 -11.37
CA GLY A 122 -18.59 -0.42 -12.12
C GLY A 122 -18.25 0.73 -13.06
N ILE A 123 -17.46 1.71 -12.60
CA ILE A 123 -16.96 2.82 -13.44
C ILE A 123 -16.10 2.30 -14.59
N ALA A 124 -15.22 1.32 -14.34
CA ALA A 124 -14.36 0.74 -15.37
C ALA A 124 -15.18 -0.02 -16.42
N ASP A 125 -16.19 -0.79 -16.01
CA ASP A 125 -17.09 -1.55 -16.88
C ASP A 125 -17.89 -0.61 -17.78
N GLU A 126 -18.49 0.44 -17.22
CA GLU A 126 -19.21 1.49 -17.97
C GLU A 126 -18.32 2.17 -19.02
N ALA A 127 -17.04 2.36 -18.69
CA ALA A 127 -16.06 2.97 -19.58
C ALA A 127 -15.37 1.97 -20.55
N GLY A 128 -15.71 0.67 -20.51
CA GLY A 128 -15.08 -0.36 -21.32
C GLY A 128 -13.58 -0.57 -21.02
N ARG A 129 -13.16 -0.29 -19.79
CA ARG A 129 -11.77 -0.39 -19.31
C ARG A 129 -11.54 -1.72 -18.59
N ARG A 130 -10.28 -2.17 -18.55
CA ARG A 130 -9.88 -3.37 -17.80
C ARG A 130 -9.29 -2.98 -16.45
N LEU A 131 -9.96 -3.40 -15.38
CA LEU A 131 -9.53 -3.16 -14.00
C LEU A 131 -9.52 -4.49 -13.23
N THR A 132 -8.46 -4.75 -12.49
CA THR A 132 -8.25 -6.00 -11.76
C THR A 132 -7.73 -5.71 -10.35
N PHE A 133 -8.29 -6.41 -9.38
CA PHE A 133 -7.87 -6.35 -7.98
C PHE A 133 -7.56 -7.77 -7.48
N VAL A 134 -6.35 -8.00 -7.01
CA VAL A 134 -5.96 -9.22 -6.29
C VAL A 134 -6.10 -8.94 -4.81
N VAL A 135 -7.10 -9.55 -4.16
CA VAL A 135 -7.48 -9.23 -2.79
C VAL A 135 -7.03 -10.34 -1.84
N CYS A 136 -6.28 -9.98 -0.79
CA CYS A 136 -5.92 -10.84 0.32
C CYS A 136 -6.56 -10.29 1.60
N ILE A 137 -7.53 -11.03 2.15
CA ILE A 137 -8.21 -10.71 3.40
C ILE A 137 -8.35 -12.00 4.24
N PRO A 138 -8.47 -11.90 5.57
CA PRO A 138 -8.61 -13.05 6.45
C PRO A 138 -9.99 -13.70 6.26
N CYS A 139 -10.04 -15.02 6.38
CA CYS A 139 -11.30 -15.77 6.38
C CYS A 139 -12.10 -15.45 7.64
N TRP A 140 -13.19 -14.70 7.47
CA TRP A 140 -14.11 -14.31 8.56
C TRP A 140 -15.57 -14.61 8.20
N PRO A 141 -15.99 -15.88 8.18
CA PRO A 141 -17.33 -16.27 7.75
C PRO A 141 -18.47 -15.56 8.49
N ASP A 142 -18.22 -15.14 9.73
CA ASP A 142 -19.21 -14.48 10.60
C ASP A 142 -19.29 -12.95 10.42
N LYS A 143 -18.49 -12.35 9.52
CA LYS A 143 -18.47 -10.91 9.28
C LYS A 143 -18.99 -10.59 7.88
N ALA A 144 -19.79 -9.53 7.77
CA ALA A 144 -20.35 -9.08 6.49
C ALA A 144 -19.30 -8.60 5.46
N CYS A 145 -18.04 -8.44 5.86
CA CYS A 145 -16.94 -8.02 5.00
C CYS A 145 -16.16 -9.18 4.34
N TRP A 146 -16.56 -10.42 4.59
CA TRP A 146 -16.02 -11.64 3.97
C TRP A 146 -16.99 -12.12 2.89
#